data_AF-A0A948S0D1-F1
#
_entry.id   AF-A0A948S0D1-F1
#
_cell.length_a   1.000
_cell.length_b   1.000
_cell.length_c   1.000
_cell.angle_alpha   90.00
_cell.angle_beta   90.00
_cell.angle_gamma   90.00
#
_symmetry.space_group_name_H-M   'P 1'
#
loop_
_entity.id
_entity.type
_entity.pdbx_description
1 polymer ?
#
loop_
_entity_poly.entity_id
_entity_poly.type
_entity_poly.pdbx_seq_one_letter_code
_entity_poly.pdbx_strand_id
1 'polypeptide(L)'
;MNKINPYCKVLDIDVPRLEAVKHHREAIPYSMLIVALLERGGPMTLEEVARRFEEAGVFPADRALASLKRCKPGRPPVFRIDDHYALDPHHHESDLWAFRLGLKPPWVAPLKLIRPEGKPLPGPHEPLSAAHLNEAWRGGLSFEWSAQRTAICVLDAHGPVMRPHEVMSVVEAISPRWTPIRPDSASYWRRGAPIQVQPDGAWILDRSHKLVRSARQAVIDRIEMLRRSHHDRPDPVVMEAQRKSRERRRRMEAERLARLRRVIVHAFPTAKPEGVVLLDIGRHTIDTYLGEEIAEVAAKLNEYDVIGAVNVRRLLHTLGFDPEERRLAELEPPQKTKQLNRRGRTLRITLDLLVSGTCNISRPFAAKGALADYLRKGEMTKFRRRLEADTKSLLAFYQYGRLHHGVRLRWGFLDEIIPAPWVYLDEPALYDLMEESLELGRPLEVVVGSAPGWADPWSRARLAYVRKERDGWCRSLLDEDGQLIYEDDVQQARLVPAGG
;
A
#
# COMPACT_ATOMS: atom_id res chain seq x y z
N MET A 1 26.47 -7.44 31.93
CA MET A 1 25.09 -7.02 31.60
C MET A 1 24.91 -7.24 30.11
N ASN A 2 24.00 -8.14 29.70
CA ASN A 2 23.69 -8.31 28.27
C ASN A 2 23.16 -6.98 27.74
N LYS A 3 23.93 -6.31 26.88
CA LYS A 3 23.43 -5.15 26.14
C LYS A 3 22.24 -5.66 25.33
N ILE A 4 21.06 -5.11 25.59
CA ILE A 4 19.85 -5.38 24.82
C ILE A 4 20.15 -4.97 23.38
N ASN A 5 19.93 -5.87 22.43
CA ASN A 5 20.13 -5.60 21.02
C ASN A 5 19.06 -4.60 20.54
N PRO A 6 19.43 -3.35 20.16
CA PRO A 6 18.47 -2.30 19.91
C PRO A 6 17.58 -2.59 18.70
N TYR A 7 18.12 -3.23 17.66
CA TYR A 7 17.33 -3.60 16.48
C TYR A 7 16.28 -4.67 16.81
N CYS A 8 16.67 -5.71 17.54
CA CYS A 8 15.78 -6.81 17.91
C CYS A 8 14.69 -6.35 18.89
N LYS A 9 15.02 -5.43 19.82
CA LYS A 9 14.06 -4.79 20.73
C LYS A 9 12.96 -4.05 19.98
N VAL A 10 13.31 -3.28 18.94
CA VAL A 10 12.32 -2.55 18.13
C VAL A 10 11.44 -3.49 17.31
N LEU A 11 12.01 -4.57 16.78
CA LEU A 11 11.28 -5.56 15.97
C LEU A 11 10.47 -6.57 16.79
N ASP A 12 10.66 -6.58 18.12
CA ASP A 12 10.07 -7.53 19.05
C ASP A 12 10.40 -8.99 18.67
N ILE A 13 11.70 -9.26 18.49
CA ILE A 13 12.24 -10.59 18.17
C ILE A 13 13.42 -10.93 19.09
N ASP A 14 13.67 -12.23 19.25
CA ASP A 14 14.93 -12.70 19.84
C ASP A 14 16.11 -12.41 18.92
N VAL A 15 17.31 -12.26 19.49
CA VAL A 15 18.54 -12.05 18.72
C VAL A 15 18.79 -13.29 17.85
N PRO A 16 18.70 -13.19 16.51
CA PRO A 16 18.87 -14.32 15.64
C PRO A 16 20.34 -14.74 15.57
N ARG A 17 20.58 -16.00 15.21
CA ARG A 17 21.91 -16.50 14.85
C ARG A 17 21.95 -16.85 13.38
N LEU A 18 23.00 -16.44 12.68
CA LEU A 18 23.14 -16.71 11.25
C LEU A 18 23.13 -18.23 10.94
N GLU A 19 23.66 -19.07 11.83
CA GLU A 19 23.65 -20.53 11.69
C GLU A 19 22.25 -21.13 11.63
N ALA A 20 21.27 -20.52 12.31
CA ALA A 20 19.91 -21.03 12.38
C ALA A 20 19.13 -20.78 11.07
N VAL A 21 19.53 -19.77 10.29
CA VAL A 21 18.80 -19.32 9.10
C VAL A 21 19.48 -19.65 7.78
N LYS A 22 20.76 -20.09 7.79
CA LYS A 22 21.56 -20.28 6.56
C LYS A 22 20.98 -21.27 5.54
N HIS A 23 20.10 -22.18 5.98
CA HIS A 23 19.42 -23.15 5.11
C HIS A 23 17.97 -22.78 4.80
N HIS A 24 17.52 -21.58 5.22
CA HIS A 24 16.17 -21.11 4.95
C HIS A 24 15.98 -20.83 3.45
N ARG A 25 14.78 -21.08 2.90
CA ARG A 25 14.49 -20.88 1.46
C ARG A 25 14.70 -19.45 0.98
N GLU A 26 14.54 -18.48 1.88
CA GLU A 26 14.74 -17.05 1.62
C GLU A 26 16.17 -16.58 1.92
N ALA A 27 17.09 -17.48 2.34
CA ALA A 27 18.45 -17.14 2.77
C ALA A 27 19.37 -16.79 1.59
N ILE A 28 19.11 -15.63 0.97
CA ILE A 28 19.97 -15.01 -0.04
C ILE A 28 20.98 -14.06 0.62
N PRO A 29 22.10 -13.70 -0.05
CA PRO A 29 23.14 -12.85 0.54
C PRO A 29 22.63 -11.57 1.20
N TYR A 30 21.62 -10.92 0.61
CA TYR A 30 21.01 -9.71 1.14
C TYR A 30 20.23 -9.97 2.45
N SER A 31 19.41 -11.02 2.50
CA SER A 31 18.67 -11.39 3.72
C SER A 31 19.61 -11.84 4.85
N MET A 32 20.72 -12.51 4.51
CA MET A 32 21.73 -12.92 5.48
C MET A 32 22.55 -11.74 5.99
N LEU A 33 22.75 -10.68 5.18
CA LEU A 33 23.29 -9.41 5.65
C LEU A 33 22.38 -8.80 6.74
N ILE A 34 21.06 -8.78 6.51
CA ILE A 34 20.10 -8.30 7.52
C ILE A 34 20.23 -9.12 8.81
N VAL A 35 20.32 -10.45 8.73
CA VAL A 35 20.50 -11.31 9.91
C VAL A 35 21.81 -11.03 10.63
N ALA A 36 22.92 -10.82 9.91
CA ALA A 36 24.20 -10.48 10.55
C ALA A 36 24.14 -9.13 11.28
N LEU A 37 23.46 -8.13 10.71
CA LEU A 37 23.22 -6.84 11.36
C LEU A 37 22.33 -6.98 12.60
N LEU A 38 21.27 -7.80 12.52
CA LEU A 38 20.40 -8.12 13.65
C LEU A 38 21.14 -8.88 14.73
N GLU A 39 21.98 -9.84 14.39
CA GLU A 39 22.78 -10.61 15.35
C GLU A 39 23.75 -9.71 16.12
N ARG A 40 24.46 -8.81 15.41
CA ARG A 40 25.39 -7.85 16.04
C ARG A 40 24.67 -6.74 16.82
N GLY A 41 23.51 -6.31 16.35
CA GLY A 41 22.77 -5.18 16.92
C GLY A 41 23.38 -3.81 16.61
N GLY A 42 24.13 -3.69 15.51
CA GLY A 42 24.84 -2.47 15.14
C GLY A 42 25.42 -2.50 13.73
N PRO A 43 26.08 -1.41 13.30
CA PRO A 43 26.70 -1.31 11.98
C PRO A 43 27.83 -2.33 11.76
N MET A 44 27.99 -2.77 10.51
CA MET A 44 29.08 -3.66 10.07
C MET A 44 29.63 -3.25 8.71
N THR A 45 30.93 -3.46 8.46
CA THR A 45 31.47 -3.43 7.09
C THR A 45 31.11 -4.71 6.34
N LEU A 46 31.19 -4.71 5.00
CA LEU A 46 30.91 -5.95 4.24
C LEU A 46 31.96 -7.02 4.50
N GLU A 47 33.20 -6.63 4.80
CA GLU A 47 34.30 -7.51 5.16
C GLU A 47 34.04 -8.19 6.51
N GLU A 48 33.50 -7.46 7.49
CA GLU A 48 33.05 -8.05 8.77
C GLU A 48 31.90 -9.04 8.55
N VAL A 49 30.91 -8.69 7.73
CA VAL A 49 29.79 -9.60 7.41
C VAL A 49 30.28 -10.84 6.67
N ALA A 50 31.22 -10.69 5.74
CA ALA A 50 31.78 -11.80 4.98
C ALA A 50 32.55 -12.80 5.87
N ARG A 51 33.32 -12.29 6.86
CA ARG A 51 33.95 -13.15 7.88
C ARG A 51 32.91 -13.86 8.72
N ARG A 52 31.86 -13.15 9.16
CA ARG A 52 30.76 -13.78 9.92
C ARG A 52 30.04 -14.87 9.12
N PHE A 53 29.88 -14.70 7.80
CA PHE A 53 29.32 -15.73 6.92
C PHE A 53 30.19 -16.99 6.87
N GLU A 54 31.51 -16.83 6.82
CA GLU A 54 32.46 -17.94 6.86
C GLU A 54 32.41 -18.67 8.20
N GLU A 55 32.41 -17.94 9.31
CA GLU A 55 32.27 -18.49 10.67
C GLU A 55 30.96 -19.29 10.85
N ALA A 56 29.84 -18.83 10.27
CA ALA A 56 28.57 -19.55 10.27
C ALA A 56 28.53 -20.76 9.32
N GLY A 57 29.56 -20.95 8.49
CA GLY A 57 29.59 -21.96 7.44
C GLY A 57 28.53 -21.72 6.36
N VAL A 58 28.33 -20.46 5.94
CA VAL A 58 27.48 -20.06 4.81
C VAL A 58 28.28 -20.16 3.51
N PHE A 59 29.34 -19.36 3.38
CA PHE A 59 30.28 -19.34 2.26
C PHE A 59 31.68 -18.90 2.75
N PRO A 60 32.78 -19.27 2.05
CA PRO A 60 34.09 -18.67 2.30
C PRO A 60 34.06 -17.14 2.18
N ALA A 61 34.88 -16.45 2.98
CA ALA A 61 34.80 -14.99 3.13
C ALA A 61 34.94 -14.23 1.79
N ASP A 62 35.87 -14.63 0.92
CA ASP A 62 36.06 -13.98 -0.38
C ASP A 62 34.83 -14.08 -1.29
N ARG A 63 34.19 -15.26 -1.29
CA ARG A 63 32.96 -15.50 -2.05
C ARG A 63 31.79 -14.72 -1.45
N ALA A 64 31.66 -14.71 -0.13
CA ALA A 64 30.65 -13.94 0.58
C ALA A 64 30.76 -12.44 0.26
N LEU A 65 31.97 -11.89 0.32
CA LEU A 65 32.23 -10.49 0.02
C LEU A 65 31.86 -10.13 -1.43
N ALA A 66 32.22 -10.97 -2.40
CA ALA A 66 31.86 -10.78 -3.81
C ALA A 66 30.33 -10.79 -4.01
N SER A 67 29.61 -11.69 -3.34
CA SER A 67 28.15 -11.76 -3.38
C SER A 67 27.49 -10.54 -2.72
N LEU A 68 27.99 -10.10 -1.56
CA LEU A 68 27.51 -8.91 -0.87
C LEU A 68 27.68 -7.65 -1.72
N LYS A 69 28.83 -7.47 -2.38
CA LYS A 69 29.07 -6.32 -3.28
C LYS A 69 28.09 -6.28 -4.47
N ARG A 70 27.62 -7.43 -4.96
CA ARG A 70 26.66 -7.53 -6.09
C ARG A 70 25.20 -7.34 -5.68
N CYS A 71 24.84 -7.58 -4.42
CA CYS A 71 23.43 -7.58 -3.98
C CYS A 71 22.83 -6.18 -3.78
N LYS A 72 23.61 -5.11 -4.00
CA LYS A 72 23.23 -3.71 -3.73
C LYS A 72 22.84 -3.52 -2.25
N PRO A 73 23.79 -3.69 -1.32
CA PRO A 73 23.53 -3.86 0.11
C PRO A 73 22.96 -2.61 0.80
N GLY A 74 23.14 -1.40 0.24
CA GLY A 74 22.59 -0.16 0.80
C GLY A 74 21.17 0.15 0.32
N ARG A 75 20.33 -0.87 0.18
CA ARG A 75 18.90 -0.73 -0.14
C ARG A 75 18.10 -0.83 1.15
N PRO A 76 16.97 -0.10 1.29
CA PRO A 76 16.10 -0.29 2.44
C PRO A 76 15.77 -1.78 2.68
N PRO A 77 15.70 -2.23 3.94
CA PRO A 77 15.86 -1.44 5.16
C PRO A 77 17.33 -1.16 5.56
N VAL A 78 18.31 -1.67 4.80
CA VAL A 78 19.74 -1.46 5.07
C VAL A 78 20.21 -0.13 4.46
N PHE A 79 20.96 0.64 5.23
CA PHE A 79 21.56 1.89 4.75
C PHE A 79 23.06 1.88 4.98
N ARG A 80 23.77 2.77 4.27
CA ARG A 80 25.23 2.89 4.33
C ARG A 80 25.62 4.25 4.93
N ILE A 81 26.48 4.24 5.93
CA ILE A 81 27.18 5.41 6.47
C ILE A 81 28.67 5.14 6.29
N ASP A 82 29.32 5.94 5.44
CA ASP A 82 30.71 5.71 5.00
C ASP A 82 30.91 4.27 4.53
N ASP A 83 31.71 3.44 5.19
CA ASP A 83 31.91 2.02 4.82
C ASP A 83 31.09 1.02 5.65
N HIS A 84 30.27 1.53 6.57
CA HIS A 84 29.44 0.70 7.44
C HIS A 84 28.01 0.60 6.90
N TYR A 85 27.44 -0.59 7.03
CA TYR A 85 26.05 -0.89 6.74
C TYR A 85 25.32 -1.10 8.05
N ALA A 86 24.15 -0.49 8.18
CA ALA A 86 23.29 -0.62 9.36
C ALA A 86 21.84 -0.83 8.93
N LEU A 87 21.03 -1.30 9.87
CA LEU A 87 19.62 -1.62 9.67
C LEU A 87 18.76 -0.49 10.23
N ASP A 88 17.72 -0.09 9.50
CA ASP A 88 16.65 0.74 10.05
C ASP A 88 15.54 -0.18 10.59
N PRO A 89 15.46 -0.43 11.90
CA PRO A 89 14.48 -1.36 12.45
C PRO A 89 13.04 -0.82 12.36
N HIS A 90 12.86 0.48 12.12
CA HIS A 90 11.54 1.10 11.98
C HIS A 90 11.03 1.09 10.54
N HIS A 91 11.86 0.74 9.56
CA HIS A 91 11.44 0.63 8.17
C HIS A 91 10.50 -0.56 7.96
N HIS A 92 9.42 -0.39 7.19
CA HIS A 92 8.38 -1.41 7.00
C HIS A 92 8.92 -2.74 6.44
N GLU A 93 9.98 -2.70 5.62
CA GLU A 93 10.62 -3.92 5.13
C GLU A 93 11.38 -4.70 6.22
N SER A 94 11.79 -4.08 7.33
CA SER A 94 12.51 -4.80 8.40
C SER A 94 11.64 -5.86 9.05
N ASP A 95 10.40 -5.52 9.39
CA ASP A 95 9.43 -6.50 9.91
C ASP A 95 9.09 -7.57 8.87
N LEU A 96 8.93 -7.18 7.60
CA LEU A 96 8.69 -8.11 6.50
C LEU A 96 9.83 -9.12 6.34
N TRP A 97 11.09 -8.68 6.43
CA TRP A 97 12.25 -9.57 6.37
C TRP A 97 12.33 -10.50 7.58
N ALA A 98 12.06 -9.99 8.78
CA ALA A 98 11.99 -10.81 9.99
C ALA A 98 10.91 -11.91 9.86
N PHE A 99 9.73 -11.56 9.35
CA PHE A 99 8.66 -12.52 9.05
C PHE A 99 9.07 -13.54 7.98
N ARG A 100 9.60 -13.08 6.83
CA ARG A 100 10.00 -13.96 5.71
C ARG A 100 11.08 -14.96 6.09
N LEU A 101 11.99 -14.58 6.98
CA LEU A 101 13.07 -15.45 7.47
C LEU A 101 12.64 -16.35 8.64
N GLY A 102 11.35 -16.31 9.04
CA GLY A 102 10.84 -17.12 10.14
C GLY A 102 11.31 -16.66 11.52
N LEU A 103 11.86 -15.44 11.64
CA LEU A 103 12.28 -14.85 12.91
C LEU A 103 11.09 -14.31 13.71
N LYS A 104 9.98 -14.02 13.02
CA LYS A 104 8.74 -13.53 13.61
C LYS A 104 7.57 -14.43 13.20
N PRO A 105 6.67 -14.79 14.14
CA PRO A 105 5.49 -15.58 13.78
C PRO A 105 4.56 -14.82 12.83
N PRO A 106 3.72 -15.53 12.06
CA PRO A 106 2.69 -14.89 11.24
C PRO A 106 1.75 -14.03 12.11
N TRP A 107 1.44 -12.84 11.60
CA TRP A 107 0.58 -11.87 12.29
C TRP A 107 -0.88 -12.36 12.45
N VAL A 108 -1.26 -13.32 11.62
CA VAL A 108 -2.60 -13.91 11.57
C VAL A 108 -2.45 -15.43 11.59
N ALA A 109 -3.17 -16.09 12.49
CA ALA A 109 -3.21 -17.54 12.53
C ALA A 109 -3.78 -18.10 11.21
N PRO A 110 -3.27 -19.23 10.72
CA PRO A 110 -3.81 -19.89 9.53
C PRO A 110 -5.32 -20.08 9.67
N LEU A 111 -6.07 -19.64 8.67
CA LEU A 111 -7.52 -19.79 8.65
C LEU A 111 -7.86 -21.27 8.49
N LYS A 112 -8.67 -21.80 9.42
CA LYS A 112 -9.20 -23.15 9.29
C LYS A 112 -10.29 -23.14 8.22
N LEU A 113 -10.01 -23.77 7.08
CA LEU A 113 -11.01 -23.99 6.04
C LEU A 113 -12.03 -25.01 6.55
N ILE A 114 -13.30 -24.60 6.64
CA ILE A 114 -14.40 -25.52 6.95
C ILE A 114 -14.87 -26.13 5.64
N ARG A 115 -14.78 -27.45 5.52
CA ARG A 115 -15.26 -28.22 4.36
C ARG A 115 -16.56 -28.92 4.73
N PRO A 116 -17.74 -28.30 4.54
CA PRO A 116 -18.99 -29.02 4.68
C PRO A 116 -19.06 -30.12 3.62
N GLU A 117 -19.51 -31.32 3.98
CA GLU A 117 -19.78 -32.37 2.99
C GLU A 117 -20.96 -31.93 2.10
N GLY A 118 -20.70 -31.84 0.79
CA GLY A 118 -21.72 -31.48 -0.19
C GLY A 118 -22.68 -32.65 -0.45
N LYS A 119 -23.95 -32.34 -0.74
CA LYS A 119 -24.93 -33.34 -1.19
C LYS A 119 -24.42 -34.04 -2.47
N PRO A 120 -24.63 -35.35 -2.68
CA PRO A 120 -24.22 -36.01 -3.91
C PRO A 120 -24.83 -35.31 -5.15
N LEU A 121 -24.04 -35.16 -6.20
CA LEU A 121 -24.50 -34.60 -7.48
C LEU A 121 -25.07 -35.71 -8.35
N PRO A 122 -26.08 -35.41 -9.19
CA PRO A 122 -26.62 -36.38 -10.13
C PRO A 122 -25.57 -36.75 -11.18
N GLY A 123 -25.65 -37.96 -11.72
CA GLY A 123 -24.86 -38.34 -12.88
C GLY A 123 -25.27 -37.55 -14.14
N PRO A 124 -24.42 -37.44 -15.18
CA PRO A 124 -24.75 -36.72 -16.42
C PRO A 124 -25.90 -37.35 -17.22
N HIS A 125 -26.34 -38.55 -16.83
CA HIS A 125 -27.45 -39.28 -17.44
C HIS A 125 -28.78 -39.11 -16.66
N GLU A 126 -28.73 -38.51 -15.48
CA GLU A 126 -29.89 -38.28 -14.63
C GLU A 126 -30.45 -36.86 -14.87
N PRO A 127 -31.79 -36.67 -14.81
CA PRO A 127 -32.38 -35.34 -14.94
C PRO A 127 -31.90 -34.38 -13.85
N LEU A 128 -31.76 -33.11 -14.22
CA LEU A 128 -31.55 -32.04 -13.24
C LEU A 128 -32.79 -31.88 -12.34
N SER A 129 -32.58 -31.24 -11.19
CA SER A 129 -33.66 -30.78 -10.32
C SER A 129 -33.65 -29.26 -10.25
N ALA A 130 -34.76 -28.64 -9.87
CA ALA A 130 -34.82 -27.20 -9.63
C ALA A 130 -33.76 -26.75 -8.60
N ALA A 131 -33.45 -27.59 -7.60
CA ALA A 131 -32.41 -27.32 -6.62
C ALA A 131 -31.01 -27.25 -7.24
N HIS A 132 -30.71 -28.09 -8.25
CA HIS A 132 -29.43 -28.05 -8.96
C HIS A 132 -29.26 -26.74 -9.74
N LEU A 133 -30.32 -26.25 -10.40
CA LEU A 133 -30.26 -24.96 -11.11
C LEU A 133 -30.08 -23.79 -10.14
N ASN A 134 -30.86 -23.78 -9.05
CA ASN A 134 -30.75 -22.76 -8.01
C ASN A 134 -29.34 -22.71 -7.40
N GLU A 135 -28.69 -23.86 -7.21
CA GLU A 135 -27.31 -23.92 -6.72
C GLU A 135 -26.30 -23.43 -7.77
N ALA A 136 -26.39 -23.93 -9.01
CA ALA A 136 -25.47 -23.59 -10.09
C ALA A 136 -25.48 -22.10 -10.48
N TRP A 137 -26.65 -21.46 -10.35
CA TRP A 137 -26.90 -20.09 -10.79
C TRP A 137 -27.13 -19.09 -9.65
N ARG A 138 -26.85 -19.47 -8.39
CA ARG A 138 -27.00 -18.62 -7.18
C ARG A 138 -26.27 -17.26 -7.26
N GLY A 139 -25.25 -17.14 -8.11
CA GLY A 139 -24.49 -15.91 -8.36
C GLY A 139 -24.83 -15.21 -9.68
N GLY A 140 -25.94 -15.58 -10.31
CA GLY A 140 -26.29 -15.19 -11.68
C GLY A 140 -25.72 -16.12 -12.74
N LEU A 141 -26.33 -16.06 -13.92
CA LEU A 141 -25.84 -16.73 -15.13
C LEU A 141 -24.66 -15.95 -15.75
N SER A 142 -23.60 -16.65 -16.13
CA SER A 142 -22.48 -16.03 -16.88
C SER A 142 -22.78 -15.97 -18.38
N PHE A 143 -22.08 -15.08 -19.09
CA PHE A 143 -22.18 -14.93 -20.56
C PHE A 143 -21.83 -16.19 -21.36
N GLU A 144 -21.24 -17.20 -20.73
CA GLU A 144 -20.87 -18.49 -21.32
C GLU A 144 -22.07 -19.44 -21.48
N TRP A 145 -23.22 -19.11 -20.89
CA TRP A 145 -24.47 -19.87 -21.03
C TRP A 145 -25.28 -19.38 -22.23
N SER A 146 -25.33 -20.18 -23.29
CA SER A 146 -26.18 -19.85 -24.45
C SER A 146 -27.67 -19.94 -24.10
N ALA A 147 -28.51 -19.22 -24.85
CA ALA A 147 -29.96 -19.28 -24.72
C ALA A 147 -30.49 -20.72 -24.82
N GLN A 148 -29.96 -21.50 -25.77
CA GLN A 148 -30.33 -22.91 -25.96
C GLN A 148 -29.92 -23.78 -24.78
N ARG A 149 -28.69 -23.64 -24.27
CA ARG A 149 -28.21 -24.42 -23.11
C ARG A 149 -29.02 -24.10 -21.87
N THR A 150 -29.34 -22.82 -21.65
CA THR A 150 -30.16 -22.36 -20.53
C THR A 150 -31.58 -22.94 -20.60
N ALA A 151 -32.21 -22.91 -21.79
CA ALA A 151 -33.54 -23.49 -21.98
C ALA A 151 -33.56 -25.02 -21.76
N ILE A 152 -32.52 -25.74 -22.22
CA ILE A 152 -32.38 -27.18 -21.98
C ILE A 152 -32.34 -27.46 -20.48
N CYS A 153 -31.54 -26.71 -19.73
CA CYS A 153 -31.41 -26.88 -18.28
C CYS A 153 -32.74 -26.69 -17.54
N VAL A 154 -33.49 -25.63 -17.89
CA VAL A 154 -34.80 -25.35 -17.26
C VAL A 154 -35.82 -26.45 -17.58
N LEU A 155 -35.98 -26.83 -18.85
CA LEU A 155 -36.90 -27.91 -19.25
C LEU A 155 -36.48 -29.27 -18.67
N ASP A 156 -35.19 -29.54 -18.54
CA ASP A 156 -34.74 -30.80 -17.92
C ASP A 156 -35.13 -30.87 -16.43
N ALA A 157 -35.02 -29.73 -15.72
CA ALA A 157 -35.26 -29.62 -14.28
C ALA A 157 -36.71 -29.40 -13.85
N HIS A 158 -37.52 -28.70 -14.65
CA HIS A 158 -38.89 -28.29 -14.30
C HIS A 158 -39.97 -29.06 -15.07
N GLY A 159 -39.60 -29.79 -16.13
CA GLY A 159 -40.52 -30.59 -16.93
C GLY A 159 -40.24 -30.47 -18.43
N PRO A 160 -40.40 -31.55 -19.21
CA PRO A 160 -39.96 -31.57 -20.60
C PRO A 160 -40.78 -30.67 -21.51
N VAL A 161 -41.90 -30.11 -21.05
CA VAL A 161 -42.78 -29.22 -21.82
C VAL A 161 -43.07 -27.98 -20.98
N MET A 162 -42.72 -26.80 -21.51
CA MET A 162 -43.06 -25.51 -20.89
C MET A 162 -43.28 -24.45 -21.97
N ARG A 163 -44.07 -23.42 -21.67
CA ARG A 163 -44.17 -22.25 -22.53
C ARG A 163 -42.93 -21.35 -22.41
N PRO A 164 -42.56 -20.59 -23.45
CA PRO A 164 -41.36 -19.75 -23.44
C PRO A 164 -41.31 -18.76 -22.25
N HIS A 165 -42.45 -18.15 -21.92
CA HIS A 165 -42.53 -17.19 -20.81
C HIS A 165 -42.32 -17.86 -19.44
N GLU A 166 -42.77 -19.11 -19.26
CA GLU A 166 -42.55 -19.86 -18.02
C GLU A 166 -41.06 -20.18 -17.84
N VAL A 167 -40.38 -20.55 -18.93
CA VAL A 167 -38.91 -20.76 -18.92
C VAL A 167 -38.18 -19.47 -18.58
N MET A 168 -38.60 -18.34 -19.14
CA MET A 168 -38.03 -17.03 -18.82
C MET A 168 -38.26 -16.63 -17.37
N SER A 169 -39.46 -16.82 -16.82
CA SER A 169 -39.76 -16.51 -15.42
C SER A 169 -38.90 -17.32 -14.46
N VAL A 170 -38.61 -18.59 -14.75
CA VAL A 170 -37.66 -19.39 -13.95
C VAL A 170 -36.26 -18.77 -13.99
N VAL A 171 -35.78 -18.37 -15.16
CA VAL A 171 -34.45 -17.77 -15.30
C VAL A 171 -34.37 -16.40 -14.59
N GLU A 172 -35.38 -15.55 -14.75
CA GLU A 172 -35.46 -14.23 -14.11
C GLU A 172 -35.52 -14.33 -12.59
N ALA A 173 -36.24 -15.32 -12.05
CA ALA A 173 -36.31 -15.55 -10.62
C ALA A 173 -34.94 -15.94 -10.03
N ILE A 174 -34.12 -16.67 -10.78
CA ILE A 174 -32.80 -17.14 -10.34
C ILE A 174 -31.70 -16.12 -10.65
N SER A 175 -31.80 -15.40 -11.77
CA SER A 175 -30.80 -14.48 -12.31
C SER A 175 -31.45 -13.18 -12.82
N PRO A 176 -31.94 -12.29 -11.93
CA PRO A 176 -32.72 -11.11 -12.31
C PRO A 176 -31.93 -10.03 -13.07
N ARG A 177 -30.60 -10.14 -13.12
CA ARG A 177 -29.72 -9.16 -13.77
C ARG A 177 -29.43 -9.49 -15.23
N TRP A 178 -29.67 -10.72 -15.69
CA TRP A 178 -29.36 -11.15 -17.05
C TRP A 178 -30.14 -12.41 -17.45
N THR A 179 -30.84 -12.34 -18.58
CA THR A 179 -31.61 -13.45 -19.18
C THR A 179 -31.17 -13.62 -20.65
N PRO A 180 -30.50 -14.73 -21.04
CA PRO A 180 -30.10 -14.96 -22.42
C PRO A 180 -31.25 -15.42 -23.32
N ILE A 181 -32.41 -15.75 -22.73
CA ILE A 181 -33.57 -16.32 -23.41
C ILE A 181 -34.59 -15.22 -23.74
N ARG A 182 -35.13 -15.28 -24.95
CA ARG A 182 -36.24 -14.47 -25.46
C ARG A 182 -37.38 -15.38 -25.94
N PRO A 183 -38.63 -14.91 -26.04
CA PRO A 183 -39.75 -15.74 -26.49
C PRO A 183 -39.55 -16.36 -27.87
N ASP A 184 -38.81 -15.68 -28.74
CA ASP A 184 -38.48 -16.08 -30.11
C ASP A 184 -37.17 -16.88 -30.22
N SER A 185 -36.47 -17.16 -29.11
CA SER A 185 -35.14 -17.80 -29.11
C SER A 185 -35.09 -19.13 -29.86
N ALA A 186 -36.19 -19.88 -29.84
CA ALA A 186 -36.29 -21.16 -30.54
C ALA A 186 -36.19 -21.05 -32.07
N SER A 187 -36.56 -19.90 -32.64
CA SER A 187 -36.47 -19.66 -34.09
C SER A 187 -35.03 -19.60 -34.60
N TYR A 188 -34.07 -19.34 -33.72
CA TYR A 188 -32.65 -19.22 -34.05
C TYR A 188 -31.84 -20.50 -33.79
N TRP A 189 -32.48 -21.56 -33.27
CA TRP A 189 -31.82 -22.84 -33.04
C TRP A 189 -31.77 -23.66 -34.32
N ARG A 190 -30.65 -24.36 -34.54
CA ARG A 190 -30.45 -25.17 -35.76
C ARG A 190 -31.48 -26.30 -35.84
N ARG A 191 -31.81 -26.70 -37.08
CA ARG A 191 -32.61 -27.90 -37.35
C ARG A 191 -31.96 -29.12 -36.68
N GLY A 192 -32.74 -29.89 -35.92
CA GLY A 192 -32.23 -30.97 -35.07
C GLY A 192 -31.81 -30.54 -33.66
N ALA A 193 -32.27 -29.36 -33.20
CA ALA A 193 -32.11 -28.93 -31.82
C ALA A 193 -32.83 -29.88 -30.83
N PRO A 194 -32.32 -30.00 -29.59
CA PRO A 194 -32.95 -30.79 -28.53
C PRO A 194 -34.31 -30.24 -28.10
N ILE A 195 -34.64 -28.99 -28.43
CA ILE A 195 -35.91 -28.38 -28.10
C ILE A 195 -36.68 -28.15 -29.40
N GLN A 196 -37.90 -28.66 -29.45
CA GLN A 196 -38.84 -28.45 -30.56
C GLN A 196 -39.97 -27.52 -30.11
N VAL A 197 -40.53 -26.77 -31.04
CA VAL A 197 -41.69 -25.90 -30.78
C VAL A 197 -42.94 -26.64 -31.25
N GLN A 198 -43.88 -26.85 -30.34
CA GLN A 198 -45.18 -27.44 -30.64
C GLN A 198 -46.10 -26.44 -31.37
N PRO A 199 -47.18 -26.90 -32.03
CA PRO A 199 -48.13 -26.02 -32.72
C PRO A 199 -48.77 -24.96 -31.82
N ASP A 200 -48.90 -25.24 -30.51
CA ASP A 200 -49.43 -24.32 -29.49
C ASP A 200 -48.38 -23.34 -28.95
N GLY A 201 -47.14 -23.38 -29.47
CA GLY A 201 -46.02 -22.54 -29.05
C GLY A 201 -45.25 -23.05 -27.84
N ALA A 202 -45.61 -24.20 -27.26
CA ALA A 202 -44.84 -24.79 -26.15
C ALA A 202 -43.50 -25.34 -26.63
N TRP A 203 -42.49 -25.27 -25.77
CA TRP A 203 -41.18 -25.88 -26.00
C TRP A 203 -41.15 -27.27 -25.41
N ILE A 204 -40.81 -28.28 -26.23
CA ILE A 204 -40.63 -29.67 -25.79
C ILE A 204 -39.17 -30.10 -25.91
N LEU A 205 -38.61 -30.64 -24.82
CA LEU A 205 -37.24 -31.14 -24.74
C LEU A 205 -37.17 -32.63 -25.07
N ASP A 206 -36.39 -32.99 -26.09
CA ASP A 206 -35.89 -34.35 -26.30
C ASP A 206 -34.75 -34.65 -25.31
N ARG A 207 -35.10 -35.33 -24.22
CA ARG A 207 -34.15 -35.72 -23.16
C ARG A 207 -33.07 -36.70 -23.62
N SER A 208 -33.26 -37.41 -24.73
CA SER A 208 -32.28 -38.36 -25.26
C SER A 208 -31.16 -37.68 -26.06
N HIS A 209 -31.34 -36.41 -26.41
CA HIS A 209 -30.41 -35.69 -27.26
C HIS A 209 -29.05 -35.44 -26.56
N LYS A 210 -27.94 -35.60 -27.29
CA LYS A 210 -26.55 -35.46 -26.76
C LYS A 210 -26.26 -34.11 -26.06
N LEU A 211 -26.93 -33.04 -26.50
CA LEU A 211 -26.78 -31.71 -25.90
C LEU A 211 -27.41 -31.61 -24.50
N VAL A 212 -28.37 -32.48 -24.16
CA VAL A 212 -28.93 -32.56 -22.80
C VAL A 212 -27.89 -33.08 -21.83
N ARG A 213 -27.17 -34.14 -22.19
CA ARG A 213 -26.02 -34.65 -21.40
C ARG A 213 -24.95 -33.57 -21.20
N SER A 214 -24.62 -32.83 -22.26
CA SER A 214 -23.66 -31.71 -22.17
C SER A 214 -24.16 -30.58 -21.26
N ALA A 215 -25.45 -30.25 -21.30
CA ALA A 215 -26.05 -29.23 -20.44
C ALA A 215 -26.07 -29.66 -18.97
N ARG A 216 -26.40 -30.94 -18.69
CA ARG A 216 -26.31 -31.55 -17.36
C ARG A 216 -24.89 -31.48 -16.81
N GLN A 217 -23.91 -31.90 -17.60
CA GLN A 217 -22.49 -31.83 -17.20
C GLN A 217 -22.06 -30.39 -16.89
N ALA A 218 -22.47 -29.40 -17.69
CA ALA A 218 -22.14 -28.00 -17.43
C ALA A 218 -22.73 -27.49 -16.10
N VAL A 219 -23.93 -27.94 -15.71
CA VAL A 219 -24.53 -27.61 -14.40
C VAL A 219 -23.75 -28.29 -13.28
N ILE A 220 -23.40 -29.57 -13.44
CA ILE A 220 -22.59 -30.34 -12.48
C ILE A 220 -21.23 -29.67 -12.27
N ASP A 221 -20.49 -29.39 -13.34
CA ASP A 221 -19.18 -28.74 -13.31
C ASP A 221 -19.26 -27.36 -12.63
N ARG A 222 -20.34 -26.61 -12.90
CA ARG A 222 -20.58 -25.31 -12.26
C ARG A 222 -20.83 -25.46 -10.76
N ILE A 223 -21.66 -26.43 -10.33
CA ILE A 223 -21.89 -26.68 -8.91
C ILE A 223 -20.59 -27.13 -8.24
N GLU A 224 -19.83 -28.04 -8.85
CA GLU A 224 -18.55 -28.48 -8.31
C GLU A 224 -17.57 -27.30 -8.17
N MET A 225 -17.43 -26.46 -9.19
CA MET A 225 -16.59 -25.27 -9.13
C MET A 225 -17.05 -24.32 -8.03
N LEU A 226 -18.35 -24.07 -7.89
CA LEU A 226 -18.90 -23.21 -6.83
C LEU A 226 -18.65 -23.81 -5.44
N ARG A 227 -18.84 -25.11 -5.28
CA ARG A 227 -18.55 -25.83 -4.03
C ARG A 227 -17.06 -25.80 -3.70
N ARG A 228 -16.17 -26.08 -4.67
CA ARG A 228 -14.71 -25.96 -4.49
C ARG A 228 -14.33 -24.53 -4.06
N SER A 229 -14.83 -23.53 -4.79
CA SER A 229 -14.59 -22.11 -4.44
C SER A 229 -15.13 -21.77 -3.04
N HIS A 230 -16.25 -22.34 -2.63
CA HIS A 230 -16.79 -22.16 -1.28
C HIS A 230 -16.00 -22.92 -0.21
N HIS A 231 -15.46 -24.10 -0.52
CA HIS A 231 -14.62 -24.89 0.38
C HIS A 231 -13.26 -24.23 0.63
N ASP A 232 -12.77 -23.46 -0.35
CA ASP A 232 -11.52 -22.71 -0.26
C ASP A 232 -11.71 -21.32 0.37
N ARG A 233 -12.96 -20.91 0.66
CA ARG A 233 -13.23 -19.65 1.35
C ARG A 233 -13.08 -19.81 2.86
N PRO A 234 -12.30 -18.95 3.51
CA PRO A 234 -12.31 -18.85 4.96
C PRO A 234 -13.70 -18.47 5.49
N ASP A 235 -13.98 -18.86 6.73
CA ASP A 235 -15.23 -18.50 7.41
C ASP A 235 -15.37 -16.96 7.45
N PRO A 236 -16.47 -16.38 6.92
CA PRO A 236 -16.67 -14.94 6.88
C PRO A 236 -16.72 -14.30 8.28
N VAL A 237 -17.20 -15.03 9.31
CA VAL A 237 -17.21 -14.54 10.69
C VAL A 237 -15.79 -14.43 11.23
N VAL A 238 -14.94 -15.40 10.91
CA VAL A 238 -13.52 -15.38 11.28
C VAL A 238 -12.78 -14.27 10.54
N MET A 239 -13.04 -14.10 9.23
CA MET A 239 -12.47 -13.00 8.45
C MET A 239 -12.86 -11.63 9.01
N GLU A 240 -14.13 -11.44 9.36
CA GLU A 240 -14.62 -10.20 9.96
C GLU A 240 -13.98 -9.92 11.31
N ALA A 241 -13.88 -10.92 12.18
CA ALA A 241 -13.22 -10.79 13.49
C ALA A 241 -11.73 -10.46 13.34
N GLN A 242 -11.04 -11.08 12.38
CA GLN A 242 -9.63 -10.77 12.07
C GLN A 242 -9.49 -9.35 11.52
N ARG A 243 -10.40 -8.91 10.63
CA ARG A 243 -10.42 -7.55 10.09
C ARG A 243 -10.55 -6.51 11.22
N LYS A 244 -11.54 -6.68 12.10
CA LYS A 244 -11.74 -5.82 13.28
C LYS A 244 -10.54 -5.81 14.24
N SER A 245 -9.92 -6.97 14.47
CA SER A 245 -8.71 -7.05 15.31
C SER A 245 -7.53 -6.29 14.70
N ARG A 246 -7.37 -6.38 13.37
CA ARG A 246 -6.33 -5.65 12.63
C ARG A 246 -6.59 -4.15 12.63
N GLU A 247 -7.82 -3.73 12.35
CA GLU A 247 -8.23 -2.32 12.42
C GLU A 247 -7.99 -1.73 13.81
N ARG A 248 -8.34 -2.46 14.88
CA ARG A 248 -8.05 -2.03 16.26
C ARG A 248 -6.56 -1.89 16.54
N ARG A 249 -5.73 -2.86 16.11
CA ARG A 249 -4.26 -2.79 16.25
C ARG A 249 -3.68 -1.60 15.49
N ARG A 250 -4.10 -1.42 14.23
CA ARG A 250 -3.71 -0.29 13.38
C ARG A 250 -4.08 1.04 14.05
N ARG A 251 -5.28 1.17 14.59
CA ARG A 251 -5.72 2.39 15.30
C ARG A 251 -4.89 2.69 16.55
N MET A 252 -4.60 1.67 17.37
CA MET A 252 -3.74 1.87 18.55
C MET A 252 -2.33 2.32 18.16
N GLU A 253 -1.77 1.73 17.10
CA GLU A 253 -0.45 2.12 16.59
C GLU A 253 -0.49 3.52 15.95
N ALA A 254 -1.55 3.85 15.20
CA ALA A 254 -1.80 5.18 14.66
C ALA A 254 -1.82 6.26 15.77
N GLU A 255 -2.54 6.00 16.87
CA GLU A 255 -2.60 6.89 18.03
C GLU A 255 -1.23 7.02 18.71
N ARG A 256 -0.46 5.93 18.82
CA ARG A 256 0.90 5.95 19.35
C ARG A 256 1.82 6.80 18.47
N LEU A 257 1.79 6.59 17.15
CA LEU A 257 2.56 7.35 16.18
C LEU A 257 2.16 8.83 16.20
N ALA A 258 0.87 9.15 16.29
CA ALA A 258 0.39 10.53 16.34
C ALA A 258 0.98 11.34 17.52
N ARG A 259 1.26 10.68 18.65
CA ARG A 259 1.86 11.31 19.85
C ARG A 259 3.36 11.62 19.73
N LEU A 260 4.05 11.03 18.75
CA LEU A 260 5.49 11.24 18.58
C LEU A 260 5.79 12.69 18.22
N ARG A 261 6.79 13.28 18.87
CA ARG A 261 7.30 14.61 18.54
C ARG A 261 8.16 14.53 17.29
N ARG A 262 7.89 15.41 16.32
CA ARG A 262 8.52 15.37 15.00
C ARG A 262 9.20 16.69 14.69
N VAL A 263 10.39 16.61 14.11
CA VAL A 263 11.15 17.77 13.65
C VAL A 263 11.63 17.58 12.21
N ILE A 264 11.61 18.64 11.41
CA ILE A 264 12.35 18.71 10.16
C ILE A 264 13.64 19.48 10.38
N VAL A 265 14.77 18.90 9.98
CA VAL A 265 16.10 19.50 10.10
C VAL A 265 16.60 19.87 8.71
N HIS A 266 17.08 21.09 8.58
CA HIS A 266 17.77 21.55 7.39
C HIS A 266 19.04 22.29 7.77
N ALA A 267 20.16 21.96 7.13
CA ALA A 267 21.45 22.59 7.41
C ALA A 267 22.17 22.96 6.14
N PHE A 268 22.90 24.08 6.21
CA PHE A 268 23.73 24.55 5.10
C PHE A 268 25.05 25.17 5.60
N PRO A 269 26.17 24.87 4.92
CA PRO A 269 26.40 23.73 4.04
C PRO A 269 26.24 22.39 4.79
N THR A 270 25.77 21.33 4.12
CA THR A 270 25.50 20.04 4.80
C THR A 270 26.74 19.38 5.40
N ALA A 271 27.92 19.55 4.79
CA ALA A 271 29.16 18.90 5.27
C ALA A 271 29.86 19.66 6.40
N LYS A 272 29.60 20.98 6.51
CA LYS A 272 30.10 21.85 7.56
C LYS A 272 29.04 22.93 7.80
N PRO A 273 28.02 22.63 8.63
CA PRO A 273 26.90 23.54 8.85
C PRO A 273 27.38 24.88 9.41
N GLU A 274 26.97 25.97 8.75
CA GLU A 274 27.11 27.36 9.23
C GLU A 274 25.74 27.91 9.69
N GLY A 275 24.66 27.22 9.30
CA GLY A 275 23.33 27.40 9.87
C GLY A 275 22.52 26.10 9.85
N VAL A 276 21.69 25.93 10.88
CA VAL A 276 20.77 24.80 11.06
C VAL A 276 19.39 25.34 11.42
N VAL A 277 18.36 24.81 10.79
CA VAL A 277 16.95 25.10 11.09
C VAL A 277 16.30 23.83 11.60
N LEU A 278 15.62 23.95 12.74
CA LEU A 278 14.75 22.94 13.32
C LEU A 278 13.31 23.44 13.23
N LEU A 279 12.47 22.70 12.51
CA LEU A 279 11.04 22.99 12.40
C LEU A 279 10.26 21.92 13.18
N ASP A 280 9.68 22.32 14.31
CA ASP A 280 8.78 21.46 15.11
C ASP A 280 7.42 21.37 14.40
N ILE A 281 7.06 20.16 13.98
CA ILE A 281 5.83 19.94 13.21
C ILE A 281 4.58 20.08 14.08
N GLY A 282 4.67 19.66 15.35
CA GLY A 282 3.51 19.65 16.26
C GLY A 282 3.23 21.03 16.84
N ARG A 283 4.28 21.77 17.20
CA ARG A 283 4.17 23.15 17.70
C ARG A 283 4.06 24.19 16.60
N HIS A 284 4.41 23.82 15.37
CA HIS A 284 4.43 24.71 14.22
C HIS A 284 5.37 25.91 14.44
N THR A 285 6.55 25.63 15.00
CA THR A 285 7.59 26.63 15.33
C THR A 285 8.87 26.35 14.56
N ILE A 286 9.69 27.39 14.39
CA ILE A 286 10.99 27.31 13.71
C ILE A 286 12.06 27.91 14.63
N ASP A 287 13.08 27.12 14.93
CA ASP A 287 14.28 27.55 15.63
C ASP A 287 15.46 27.53 14.63
N THR A 288 16.18 28.65 14.50
CA THR A 288 17.33 28.77 13.60
C THR A 288 18.60 29.06 14.39
N TYR A 289 19.59 28.19 14.26
CA TYR A 289 20.89 28.23 14.93
C TYR A 289 21.97 28.60 13.93
N LEU A 290 22.77 29.63 14.22
CA LEU A 290 23.85 30.11 13.35
C LEU A 290 25.20 30.12 14.09
N GLY A 291 26.29 29.78 13.38
CA GLY A 291 27.64 29.83 13.95
C GLY A 291 27.79 28.98 15.22
N GLU A 292 28.17 29.61 16.34
CA GLU A 292 28.41 28.93 17.61
C GLU A 292 27.14 28.31 18.23
N GLU A 293 25.95 28.87 17.94
CA GLU A 293 24.65 28.36 18.42
C GLU A 293 24.38 26.92 17.92
N ILE A 294 25.05 26.48 16.85
CA ILE A 294 24.89 25.12 16.30
C ILE A 294 25.26 24.05 17.33
N ALA A 295 26.12 24.36 18.31
CA ALA A 295 26.45 23.44 19.40
C ALA A 295 25.22 23.03 20.24
N GLU A 296 24.16 23.85 20.26
CA GLU A 296 22.92 23.59 21.02
C GLU A 296 21.96 22.64 20.30
N VAL A 297 22.14 22.44 18.99
CA VAL A 297 21.24 21.65 18.15
C VAL A 297 21.11 20.21 18.66
N ALA A 298 22.21 19.58 19.07
CA ALA A 298 22.19 18.21 19.57
C ALA A 298 21.31 18.07 20.83
N ALA A 299 21.41 19.05 21.76
CA ALA A 299 20.55 19.09 22.93
C ALA A 299 19.08 19.26 22.55
N LYS A 300 18.79 20.12 21.56
CA LYS A 300 17.43 20.33 21.07
C LYS A 300 16.85 19.10 20.36
N LEU A 301 17.65 18.37 19.59
CA LEU A 301 17.23 17.17 18.87
C LEU A 301 16.79 16.03 19.80
N ASN A 302 17.31 15.98 21.03
CA ASN A 302 16.90 14.98 22.03
C ASN A 302 15.41 15.05 22.39
N GLU A 303 14.76 16.20 22.17
CA GLU A 303 13.35 16.41 22.44
C GLU A 303 12.39 15.68 21.48
N TYR A 304 12.90 15.15 20.37
CA TYR A 304 12.09 14.60 19.29
C TYR A 304 12.26 13.09 19.14
N ASP A 305 11.16 12.44 18.75
CA ASP A 305 11.10 11.00 18.51
C ASP A 305 11.32 10.67 17.03
N VAL A 306 10.94 11.60 16.14
CA VAL A 306 11.07 11.48 14.68
C VAL A 306 11.83 12.68 14.13
N ILE A 307 12.89 12.40 13.39
CA ILE A 307 13.73 13.43 12.77
C ILE A 307 13.72 13.24 11.26
N GLY A 308 13.22 14.24 10.53
CA GLY A 308 13.20 14.25 9.07
C GLY A 308 14.22 15.21 8.49
N ALA A 309 15.00 14.76 7.51
CA ALA A 309 15.92 15.62 6.78
C ALA A 309 16.34 14.98 5.46
N VAL A 310 16.96 15.80 4.60
CA VAL A 310 17.68 15.31 3.42
C VAL A 310 19.01 14.72 3.87
N ASN A 311 19.26 13.45 3.56
CA ASN A 311 20.42 12.70 4.01
C ASN A 311 20.54 12.68 5.54
N VAL A 312 19.41 12.38 6.20
CA VAL A 312 19.22 12.60 7.64
C VAL A 312 20.33 11.97 8.47
N ARG A 313 20.76 10.76 8.14
CA ARG A 313 21.78 10.03 8.90
C ARG A 313 23.14 10.72 8.82
N ARG A 314 23.55 11.14 7.62
CA ARG A 314 24.82 11.86 7.44
C ARG A 314 24.76 13.24 8.08
N LEU A 315 23.63 13.93 7.95
CA LEU A 315 23.44 15.24 8.57
C LEU A 315 23.58 15.16 10.09
N LEU A 316 22.89 14.22 10.73
CA LEU A 316 22.98 14.01 12.18
C LEU A 316 24.41 13.66 12.62
N HIS A 317 25.10 12.80 11.86
CA HIS A 317 26.51 12.51 12.11
C HIS A 317 27.38 13.78 12.02
N THR A 318 27.19 14.63 11.01
CA THR A 318 27.91 15.91 10.90
C THR A 318 27.59 16.87 12.05
N LEU A 319 26.39 16.82 12.60
CA LEU A 319 25.98 17.57 13.78
C LEU A 319 26.44 16.94 15.11
N GLY A 320 27.15 15.80 15.07
CA GLY A 320 27.59 15.08 16.26
C GLY A 320 26.45 14.46 17.08
N PHE A 321 25.31 14.16 16.45
CA PHE A 321 24.13 13.60 17.10
C PHE A 321 23.95 12.11 16.77
N ASP A 322 23.87 11.27 17.80
CA ASP A 322 23.49 9.86 17.67
C ASP A 322 21.96 9.71 17.78
N PRO A 323 21.27 9.24 16.73
CA PRO A 323 19.82 9.07 16.78
C PRO A 323 19.34 7.95 17.70
N GLU A 324 20.19 7.01 18.13
CA GLU A 324 19.82 5.87 18.98
C GLU A 324 18.59 5.09 18.41
N GLU A 325 17.52 4.93 19.20
CA GLU A 325 16.29 4.23 18.83
C GLU A 325 15.28 5.12 18.06
N ARG A 326 15.63 6.39 17.76
CA ARG A 326 14.72 7.35 17.12
C ARG A 326 14.40 6.99 15.67
N ARG A 327 13.25 7.45 15.23
CA ARG A 327 12.74 7.27 13.87
C ARG A 327 13.33 8.33 12.95
N LEU A 328 13.87 7.92 11.80
CA LEU A 328 14.46 8.85 10.85
C LEU A 328 13.67 8.87 9.54
N ALA A 329 13.29 10.06 9.11
CA ALA A 329 12.60 10.30 7.84
C ALA A 329 13.59 10.80 6.80
N GLU A 330 14.06 9.90 5.93
CA GLU A 330 14.96 10.23 4.82
C GLU A 330 14.18 10.91 3.69
N LEU A 331 14.33 12.22 3.53
CA LEU A 331 13.59 13.02 2.56
C LEU A 331 14.26 13.09 1.17
N GLU A 332 15.38 12.40 0.96
CA GLU A 332 15.95 12.26 -0.38
C GLU A 332 15.00 11.51 -1.35
N PRO A 333 15.11 11.78 -2.67
CA PRO A 333 14.38 11.02 -3.68
C PRO A 333 14.63 9.50 -3.50
N PRO A 334 13.58 8.69 -3.27
CA PRO A 334 13.74 7.24 -3.09
C PRO A 334 14.24 6.54 -4.36
N GLN A 335 13.98 7.15 -5.52
CA GLN A 335 14.47 6.75 -6.83
C GLN A 335 15.28 7.89 -7.44
N LYS A 336 16.51 7.61 -7.89
CA LYS A 336 17.41 8.63 -8.46
C LYS A 336 17.17 8.90 -9.95
N THR A 337 16.70 7.90 -10.69
CA THR A 337 16.45 8.00 -12.13
C THR A 337 15.25 7.18 -12.55
N LYS A 338 14.52 7.65 -13.57
CA LYS A 338 13.39 6.93 -14.17
C LYS A 338 13.56 6.85 -15.68
N GLN A 339 13.33 5.68 -16.26
CA GLN A 339 13.33 5.51 -17.70
C GLN A 339 12.00 6.01 -18.28
N LEU A 340 12.06 6.93 -19.25
CA LEU A 340 10.89 7.57 -19.86
C LEU A 340 10.37 6.81 -21.08
N ASN A 341 11.22 6.05 -21.77
CA ASN A 341 10.83 5.32 -22.98
C ASN A 341 11.70 4.08 -23.23
N ARG A 342 11.24 3.22 -24.14
CA ARG A 342 11.96 2.01 -24.58
C ARG A 342 13.32 2.31 -25.25
N ARG A 343 13.55 3.56 -25.71
CA ARG A 343 14.82 4.02 -26.30
C ARG A 343 15.88 4.41 -25.26
N GLY A 344 15.58 4.26 -23.96
CA GLY A 344 16.57 4.44 -22.88
C GLY A 344 16.72 5.87 -22.37
N ARG A 345 15.86 6.81 -22.77
CA ARG A 345 15.90 8.18 -22.20
C ARG A 345 15.59 8.11 -20.71
N THR A 346 16.47 8.66 -19.88
CA THR A 346 16.30 8.70 -18.42
C THR A 346 16.04 10.12 -17.92
N LEU A 347 15.13 10.24 -16.97
CA LEU A 347 14.91 11.43 -16.16
C LEU A 347 15.69 11.28 -14.87
N ARG A 348 16.55 12.24 -14.56
CA ARG A 348 17.15 12.35 -13.22
C ARG A 348 16.11 12.95 -12.29
N ILE A 349 15.77 12.23 -11.24
CA ILE A 349 14.84 12.70 -10.21
C ILE A 349 15.67 13.47 -9.17
N THR A 350 15.36 14.75 -9.02
CA THR A 350 15.96 15.62 -7.99
C THR A 350 14.93 15.93 -6.91
N LEU A 351 15.40 16.35 -5.74
CA LEU A 351 14.51 16.78 -4.68
C LEU A 351 13.67 17.99 -5.10
N ASP A 352 14.29 18.98 -5.77
CA ASP A 352 13.56 20.11 -6.37
C ASP A 352 12.40 19.66 -7.25
N LEU A 353 12.64 18.68 -8.14
CA LEU A 353 11.60 18.17 -9.04
C LEU A 353 10.45 17.52 -8.27
N LEU A 354 10.76 16.73 -7.23
CA LEU A 354 9.73 16.08 -6.41
C LEU A 354 8.94 17.10 -5.61
N VAL A 355 9.59 18.05 -4.94
CA VAL A 355 8.89 19.06 -4.13
C VAL A 355 8.06 19.98 -5.03
N SER A 356 8.60 20.43 -6.17
CA SER A 356 7.82 21.23 -7.13
C SER A 356 6.61 20.46 -7.64
N GLY A 357 6.76 19.21 -8.04
CA GLY A 357 5.66 18.40 -8.57
C GLY A 357 4.60 18.05 -7.51
N THR A 358 5.04 17.72 -6.31
CA THR A 358 4.20 17.29 -5.18
C THR A 358 3.44 18.45 -4.56
N CYS A 359 4.13 19.55 -4.30
CA CYS A 359 3.63 20.65 -3.47
C CYS A 359 3.26 21.90 -4.31
N ASN A 360 3.44 21.84 -5.63
CA ASN A 360 3.29 22.98 -6.56
C ASN A 360 4.10 24.22 -6.11
N ILE A 361 5.32 24.00 -5.61
CA ILE A 361 6.25 25.06 -5.20
C ILE A 361 7.26 25.26 -6.33
N SER A 362 7.21 26.39 -7.02
CA SER A 362 8.03 26.62 -8.24
C SER A 362 9.54 26.67 -7.97
N ARG A 363 9.97 27.18 -6.81
CA ARG A 363 11.39 27.29 -6.41
C ARG A 363 11.58 26.84 -4.95
N PRO A 364 11.52 25.52 -4.71
CA PRO A 364 11.44 24.98 -3.35
C PRO A 364 12.71 25.23 -2.54
N PHE A 365 13.89 25.19 -3.18
CA PHE A 365 15.19 25.32 -2.52
C PHE A 365 16.03 26.45 -3.08
N ALA A 366 16.87 27.05 -2.23
CA ALA A 366 17.82 28.05 -2.67
C ALA A 366 18.89 27.42 -3.57
N ALA A 367 19.37 28.19 -4.55
CA ALA A 367 20.61 27.80 -5.22
C ALA A 367 21.76 27.82 -4.20
N LYS A 368 22.55 26.73 -4.12
CA LYS A 368 23.67 26.61 -3.18
C LYS A 368 24.64 27.80 -3.25
N GLY A 369 24.91 28.29 -4.46
CA GLY A 369 25.75 29.48 -4.67
C GLY A 369 25.18 30.75 -4.03
N ALA A 370 23.86 30.94 -4.06
CA ALA A 370 23.21 32.09 -3.44
C ALA A 370 23.31 32.05 -1.90
N LEU A 371 23.10 30.89 -1.28
CA LEU A 371 23.29 30.72 0.17
C LEU A 371 24.75 30.94 0.58
N ALA A 372 25.70 30.40 -0.19
CA ALA A 372 27.13 30.63 0.04
C ALA A 372 27.51 32.11 -0.11
N ASP A 373 26.91 32.82 -1.06
CA ASP A 373 27.10 34.26 -1.23
C ASP A 373 26.57 35.08 -0.05
N TYR A 374 25.41 34.71 0.51
CA TYR A 374 24.91 35.36 1.73
C TYR A 374 25.84 35.16 2.91
N LEU A 375 26.38 33.94 3.09
CA LEU A 375 27.38 33.67 4.13
C LEU A 375 28.64 34.51 3.91
N ARG A 376 29.20 34.48 2.69
CA ARG A 376 30.42 35.22 2.33
C ARG A 376 30.29 36.74 2.52
N LYS A 377 29.11 37.29 2.26
CA LYS A 377 28.83 38.73 2.38
C LYS A 377 28.36 39.15 3.78
N GLY A 378 28.22 38.21 4.73
CA GLY A 378 27.70 38.51 6.06
C GLY A 378 26.19 38.83 6.10
N GLU A 379 25.42 38.49 5.06
CA GLU A 379 23.99 38.81 4.95
C GLU A 379 23.10 37.83 5.76
N MET A 380 23.34 37.73 7.06
CA MET A 380 22.75 36.69 7.94
C MET A 380 21.22 36.68 7.94
N THR A 381 20.56 37.83 7.87
CA THR A 381 19.09 37.90 7.81
C THR A 381 18.54 37.27 6.53
N LYS A 382 19.20 37.49 5.38
CA LYS A 382 18.80 36.87 4.10
C LYS A 382 19.08 35.37 4.12
N PHE A 383 20.23 34.99 4.66
CA PHE A 383 20.61 33.58 4.85
C PHE A 383 19.58 32.83 5.69
N ARG A 384 19.29 33.32 6.91
CA ARG A 384 18.28 32.77 7.83
C ARG A 384 16.92 32.63 7.15
N ARG A 385 16.36 33.72 6.62
CA ARG A 385 15.04 33.71 5.98
C ARG A 385 14.96 32.70 4.84
N ARG A 386 16.04 32.53 4.07
CA ARG A 386 16.04 31.56 2.97
C ARG A 386 16.13 30.12 3.49
N LEU A 387 16.96 29.87 4.50
CA LEU A 387 17.09 28.54 5.12
C LEU A 387 15.76 28.07 5.74
N GLU A 388 15.04 28.98 6.39
CA GLU A 388 13.69 28.72 6.91
C GLU A 388 12.67 28.44 5.79
N ALA A 389 12.76 29.16 4.66
CA ALA A 389 11.90 28.92 3.51
C ALA A 389 12.14 27.53 2.88
N ASP A 390 13.41 27.13 2.75
CA ASP A 390 13.80 25.81 2.26
C ASP A 390 13.27 24.71 3.21
N THR A 391 13.30 24.95 4.53
CA THR A 391 12.74 24.03 5.54
C THR A 391 11.21 23.91 5.46
N LYS A 392 10.50 25.00 5.18
CA LYS A 392 9.04 24.99 4.94
C LYS A 392 8.67 24.17 3.71
N SER A 393 9.50 24.21 2.66
CA SER A 393 9.33 23.35 1.48
C SER A 393 9.49 21.86 1.84
N LEU A 394 10.47 21.51 2.68
CA LEU A 394 10.63 20.14 3.19
C LEU A 394 9.44 19.68 4.05
N LEU A 395 8.90 20.56 4.88
CA LEU A 395 7.71 20.25 5.66
C LEU A 395 6.51 19.93 4.77
N ALA A 396 6.23 20.76 3.77
CA ALA A 396 5.13 20.52 2.84
C ALA A 396 5.27 19.16 2.15
N PHE A 397 6.49 18.84 1.71
CA PHE A 397 6.82 17.55 1.11
C PHE A 397 6.62 16.37 2.09
N TYR A 398 7.07 16.52 3.33
CA TYR A 398 6.89 15.52 4.38
C TYR A 398 5.42 15.29 4.71
N GLN A 399 4.63 16.36 4.87
CA GLN A 399 3.19 16.29 5.18
C GLN A 399 2.39 15.66 4.04
N TYR A 400 2.67 16.06 2.80
CA TYR A 400 2.07 15.41 1.63
C TYR A 400 2.39 13.91 1.62
N GLY A 401 3.66 13.56 1.82
CA GLY A 401 4.10 12.17 1.92
C GLY A 401 3.29 11.38 2.94
N ARG A 402 3.10 11.93 4.15
CA ARG A 402 2.29 11.29 5.21
C ARG A 402 0.82 11.14 4.84
N LEU A 403 0.24 12.16 4.19
CA LEU A 403 -1.16 12.13 3.78
C LEU A 403 -1.44 11.08 2.70
N HIS A 404 -0.49 10.86 1.79
CA HIS A 404 -0.67 10.02 0.59
C HIS A 404 0.13 8.72 0.59
N HIS A 405 0.96 8.48 1.61
CA HIS A 405 1.97 7.41 1.65
C HIS A 405 2.95 7.44 0.45
N GLY A 406 3.03 8.60 -0.22
CA GLY A 406 3.74 8.76 -1.48
C GLY A 406 3.90 10.24 -1.87
N VAL A 407 4.73 10.49 -2.86
CA VAL A 407 5.04 11.82 -3.39
C VAL A 407 4.93 11.84 -4.90
N ARG A 408 4.61 12.99 -5.50
CA ARG A 408 4.36 13.09 -6.94
C ARG A 408 5.62 13.45 -7.71
N LEU A 409 5.88 12.68 -8.76
CA LEU A 409 6.81 13.02 -9.82
C LEU A 409 6.03 13.59 -11.01
N ARG A 410 6.03 14.92 -11.15
CA ARG A 410 5.46 15.62 -12.29
C ARG A 410 6.55 16.14 -13.23
N TRP A 411 6.56 15.69 -14.48
CA TRP A 411 7.51 16.16 -15.49
C TRP A 411 6.94 16.02 -16.91
N GLY A 412 6.56 17.14 -17.54
CA GLY A 412 5.94 17.12 -18.87
C GLY A 412 4.62 16.34 -18.85
N PHE A 413 4.57 15.20 -19.55
CA PHE A 413 3.41 14.29 -19.57
C PHE A 413 3.39 13.29 -18.41
N LEU A 414 4.46 13.23 -17.61
CA LEU A 414 4.58 12.28 -16.51
C LEU A 414 3.91 12.86 -15.27
N ASP A 415 3.00 12.08 -14.67
CA ASP A 415 2.43 12.33 -13.35
C ASP A 415 2.29 10.96 -12.66
N GLU A 416 3.15 10.70 -11.68
CA GLU A 416 3.17 9.42 -10.98
C GLU A 416 3.41 9.60 -9.48
N ILE A 417 2.81 8.72 -8.69
CA ILE A 417 3.09 8.60 -7.26
C ILE A 417 4.28 7.65 -7.05
N ILE A 418 5.26 8.13 -6.30
CA ILE A 418 6.40 7.35 -5.82
C ILE A 418 6.22 7.11 -4.32
N PRO A 419 6.36 5.88 -3.80
CA PRO A 419 6.23 5.60 -2.38
C PRO A 419 7.19 6.45 -1.54
N ALA A 420 6.70 6.96 -0.42
CA ALA A 420 7.49 7.73 0.54
C ALA A 420 8.02 6.79 1.64
N PRO A 421 9.31 6.37 1.59
CA PRO A 421 9.84 5.34 2.50
C PRO A 421 9.88 5.77 3.97
N TRP A 422 9.70 7.06 4.26
CA TRP A 422 9.68 7.62 5.61
C TRP A 422 8.30 7.59 6.28
N VAL A 423 7.26 7.14 5.57
CA VAL A 423 5.88 7.11 6.07
C VAL A 423 5.56 5.74 6.63
N TYR A 424 4.84 5.71 7.75
CA TYR A 424 4.41 4.47 8.39
C TYR A 424 3.01 4.10 7.91
N LEU A 425 2.82 2.84 7.52
CA LEU A 425 1.55 2.33 6.99
C LEU A 425 0.37 2.45 7.97
N ASP A 426 0.67 2.48 9.27
CA ASP A 426 -0.31 2.64 10.33
C ASP A 426 -0.69 4.10 10.58
N GLU A 427 0.03 5.09 10.03
CA GLU A 427 -0.41 6.48 10.08
C GLU A 427 -1.63 6.69 9.18
N PRO A 428 -2.67 7.43 9.65
CA PRO A 428 -3.84 7.72 8.85
C PRO A 428 -3.48 8.49 7.57
N ALA A 429 -3.87 7.95 6.44
CA ALA A 429 -3.78 8.59 5.13
C ALA A 429 -5.10 9.30 4.78
N LEU A 430 -5.13 10.01 3.65
CA LEU A 430 -6.36 10.59 3.08
C LEU A 430 -7.45 9.52 2.91
N TYR A 431 -7.08 8.34 2.45
CA TYR A 431 -8.00 7.20 2.32
C TYR A 431 -8.71 6.88 3.64
N ASP A 432 -7.98 6.85 4.76
CA ASP A 432 -8.54 6.53 6.07
C ASP A 432 -9.47 7.65 6.56
N LEU A 433 -9.10 8.91 6.32
CA LEU A 433 -9.95 10.06 6.62
C LEU A 433 -11.25 10.04 5.80
N MET A 434 -11.18 9.62 4.54
CA MET A 434 -12.35 9.49 3.67
C MET A 434 -13.28 8.35 4.12
N GLU A 435 -12.70 7.24 4.58
CA GLU A 435 -13.46 6.14 5.16
C GLU A 435 -14.17 6.56 6.45
N GLU A 436 -13.46 7.22 7.36
CA GLU A 436 -14.03 7.73 8.61
C GLU A 436 -15.10 8.81 8.36
N SER A 437 -14.90 9.67 7.35
CA SER A 437 -15.90 10.67 6.91
C SER A 437 -17.22 10.01 6.50
N LEU A 438 -17.17 8.92 5.72
CA LEU A 438 -18.35 8.16 5.31
C LEU A 438 -19.04 7.47 6.49
N GLU A 439 -18.27 6.89 7.40
CA GLU A 439 -18.80 6.19 8.57
C GLU A 439 -19.51 7.15 9.54
N LEU A 440 -18.94 8.34 9.73
CA LEU A 440 -19.47 9.35 10.66
C LEU A 440 -20.48 10.31 10.01
N GLY A 441 -20.62 10.29 8.69
CA GLY A 441 -21.45 11.25 7.95
C GLY A 441 -20.97 12.70 8.10
N ARG A 442 -19.66 12.91 8.26
CA ARG A 442 -19.06 14.24 8.51
C ARG A 442 -18.22 14.69 7.31
N PRO A 443 -18.24 15.97 6.93
CA PRO A 443 -17.37 16.48 5.88
C PRO A 443 -15.90 16.49 6.33
N LEU A 444 -15.02 16.52 5.32
CA LEU A 444 -13.61 16.82 5.47
C LEU A 444 -13.37 18.30 5.20
N GLU A 445 -12.46 18.92 5.95
CA GLU A 445 -11.78 20.14 5.53
C GLU A 445 -10.54 19.75 4.73
N VAL A 446 -10.42 20.25 3.50
CA VAL A 446 -9.30 19.95 2.62
C VAL A 446 -8.66 21.20 2.05
N VAL A 447 -7.33 21.20 1.94
CA VAL A 447 -6.55 22.20 1.22
C VAL A 447 -6.06 21.55 -0.07
N VAL A 448 -6.32 22.18 -1.22
CA VAL A 448 -6.08 21.57 -2.55
C VAL A 448 -5.19 22.48 -3.40
N GLY A 449 -4.35 21.87 -4.24
CA GLY A 449 -3.50 22.56 -5.20
C GLY A 449 -2.09 22.78 -4.67
N SER A 450 -1.74 24.02 -4.33
CA SER A 450 -0.42 24.37 -3.80
C SER A 450 -0.29 24.13 -2.31
N ALA A 451 0.95 23.93 -1.84
CA ALA A 451 1.28 23.77 -0.43
C ALA A 451 0.57 24.81 0.47
N PRO A 452 0.05 24.39 1.63
CA PRO A 452 -0.56 25.28 2.61
C PRO A 452 0.36 26.43 3.04
N GLY A 453 -0.24 27.55 3.43
CA GLY A 453 0.51 28.66 4.00
C GLY A 453 1.18 28.26 5.32
N TRP A 454 2.38 28.77 5.60
CA TRP A 454 3.03 28.51 6.88
C TRP A 454 2.30 29.17 8.05
N ALA A 455 1.90 30.45 7.95
CA ALA A 455 1.29 31.14 9.10
C ALA A 455 -0.10 30.57 9.46
N ASP A 456 -0.88 30.23 8.44
CA ASP A 456 -2.18 29.58 8.58
C ASP A 456 -2.35 28.52 7.48
N PRO A 457 -2.10 27.23 7.80
CA PRO A 457 -2.24 26.15 6.83
C PRO A 457 -3.67 25.94 6.34
N TRP A 458 -4.67 26.31 7.14
CA TRP A 458 -6.08 26.05 6.86
C TRP A 458 -6.79 27.25 6.22
N SER A 459 -6.09 28.35 5.95
CA SER A 459 -6.65 29.58 5.39
C SER A 459 -7.36 29.42 4.04
N ARG A 460 -7.06 28.31 3.32
CA ARG A 460 -7.66 27.95 2.03
C ARG A 460 -8.41 26.62 2.09
N ALA A 461 -8.75 26.17 3.30
CA ALA A 461 -9.53 24.97 3.48
C ALA A 461 -10.94 25.17 2.91
N ARG A 462 -11.47 24.12 2.31
CA ARG A 462 -12.86 24.03 1.86
C ARG A 462 -13.47 22.73 2.35
N LEU A 463 -14.79 22.72 2.48
CA LEU A 463 -15.50 21.49 2.80
C LEU A 463 -15.48 20.54 1.61
N ALA A 464 -15.33 19.26 1.91
CA ALA A 464 -15.40 18.19 0.96
C ALA A 464 -16.21 17.02 1.52
N TYR A 465 -16.99 16.39 0.66
CA TYR A 465 -17.88 15.30 0.96
C TYR A 465 -17.43 14.06 0.22
N VAL A 466 -17.35 12.95 0.95
CA VAL A 466 -17.00 11.66 0.38
C VAL A 466 -18.27 10.96 -0.06
N ARG A 467 -18.29 10.47 -1.31
CA ARG A 467 -19.40 9.68 -1.85
C ARG A 467 -18.90 8.32 -2.29
N LYS A 468 -19.61 7.26 -1.92
CA LYS A 468 -19.42 5.93 -2.53
C LYS A 468 -20.07 5.90 -3.91
N GLU A 469 -19.34 5.43 -4.91
CA GLU A 469 -19.89 5.21 -6.25
C GLU A 469 -20.87 4.03 -6.26
N ARG A 470 -21.64 3.90 -7.37
CA ARG A 470 -22.70 2.86 -7.50
C ARG A 470 -22.18 1.43 -7.37
N ASP A 471 -20.92 1.19 -7.68
CA ASP A 471 -20.27 -0.12 -7.56
C ASP A 471 -19.79 -0.42 -6.13
N GLY A 472 -19.76 0.57 -5.24
CA GLY A 472 -19.32 0.47 -3.86
C GLY A 472 -17.80 0.35 -3.66
N TRP A 473 -17.02 0.30 -4.75
CA TRP A 473 -15.56 0.10 -4.71
C TRP A 473 -14.80 1.41 -4.78
N CYS A 474 -15.31 2.36 -5.58
CA CYS A 474 -14.71 3.68 -5.71
C CYS A 474 -15.35 4.67 -4.75
N ARG A 475 -14.53 5.56 -4.21
CA ARG A 475 -14.96 6.74 -3.46
C ARG A 475 -14.51 7.96 -4.25
N SER A 476 -15.35 8.98 -4.28
CA SER A 476 -14.99 10.26 -4.87
C SER A 476 -15.06 11.33 -3.79
N LEU A 477 -14.08 12.23 -3.79
CA LEU A 477 -14.09 13.43 -2.97
C LEU A 477 -14.73 14.56 -3.77
N LEU A 478 -15.80 15.16 -3.26
CA LEU A 478 -16.55 16.21 -3.93
C LEU A 478 -16.50 17.49 -3.10
N ASP A 479 -16.42 18.66 -3.73
CA ASP A 479 -16.62 19.93 -3.03
C ASP A 479 -18.10 20.21 -2.73
N GLU A 480 -18.39 21.39 -2.16
CA GLU A 480 -19.74 21.85 -1.82
C GLU A 480 -20.66 21.98 -3.04
N ASP A 481 -20.09 22.26 -4.21
CA ASP A 481 -20.81 22.37 -5.48
C ASP A 481 -20.99 21.02 -6.18
N GLY A 482 -20.47 19.93 -5.58
CA GLY A 482 -20.51 18.58 -6.13
C GLY A 482 -19.47 18.33 -7.22
N GLN A 483 -18.47 19.21 -7.38
CA GLN A 483 -17.37 19.02 -8.32
C GLN A 483 -16.32 18.07 -7.75
N LEU A 484 -15.70 17.29 -8.64
CA LEU A 484 -14.68 16.32 -8.25
C LEU A 484 -13.40 17.02 -7.79
N ILE A 485 -12.94 16.67 -6.59
CA ILE A 485 -11.60 16.97 -6.07
C ILE A 485 -10.73 15.74 -6.33
N TYR A 486 -9.67 15.91 -7.12
CA TYR A 486 -8.67 14.86 -7.28
C TYR A 486 -7.89 14.67 -5.97
N GLU A 487 -7.88 13.44 -5.47
CA GLU A 487 -7.22 13.08 -4.20
C GLU A 487 -5.74 13.50 -4.21
N ASP A 488 -5.02 13.25 -5.31
CA ASP A 488 -3.61 13.60 -5.45
C ASP A 488 -3.33 15.11 -5.39
N ASP A 489 -4.35 15.97 -5.58
CA ASP A 489 -4.19 17.43 -5.45
C ASP A 489 -4.44 17.92 -4.01
N VAL A 490 -4.92 17.06 -3.11
CA VAL A 490 -5.12 17.38 -1.70
C VAL A 490 -3.76 17.48 -1.00
N GLN A 491 -3.48 18.62 -0.39
CA GLN A 491 -2.24 18.90 0.33
C GLN A 491 -2.38 18.70 1.84
N GLN A 492 -3.57 18.92 2.39
CA GLN A 492 -3.93 18.63 3.77
C GLN A 492 -5.41 18.25 3.85
N ALA A 493 -5.75 17.38 4.81
CA ALA A 493 -7.10 16.98 5.12
C ALA A 493 -7.29 16.75 6.61
N ARG A 494 -8.46 17.10 7.15
CA ARG A 494 -8.91 16.72 8.50
C ARG A 494 -10.43 16.55 8.53
N LEU A 495 -10.93 15.77 9.48
CA LEU A 495 -12.37 15.69 9.76
C LEU A 495 -12.85 16.95 10.47
N VAL A 496 -13.97 17.52 10.00
CA VAL A 496 -14.63 18.64 10.68
C VAL A 496 -15.12 18.20 12.05
N PRO A 497 -14.75 18.85 13.18
CA PRO A 497 -15.16 18.49 14.54
C PRO A 497 -16.67 18.28 14.70
N ALA A 498 -17.09 17.40 15.61
CA ALA A 498 -18.51 17.22 15.91
C ALA A 498 -19.02 18.47 16.66
N GLY A 499 -19.88 19.27 16.02
CA GLY A 499 -20.52 20.45 16.62
C GLY A 499 -20.08 21.83 16.09
N GLY A 500 -19.51 21.89 14.88
CA GLY A 500 -19.28 23.14 14.14
C GLY A 500 -20.49 23.56 13.32
#